data_AF-A0A4Q6C7D2-F1
#
_entry.id   AF-A0A4Q6C7D2-F1
#
_cell.length_a   1.000
_cell.length_b   1.000
_cell.length_c   1.000
_cell.angle_alpha   90.00
_cell.angle_beta   90.00
_cell.angle_gamma   90.00
#
_symmetry.space_group_name_H-M   'P 1'
#
loop_
_entity.id
_entity.type
_entity.pdbx_description
1 polymer ?
#
loop_
_entity_poly.entity_id
_entity_poly.type
_entity_poly.pdbx_seq_one_letter_code
_entity_poly.pdbx_strand_id
1 'polypeptide(L)'
;MPLRLLALTALLLSASALAAPSPPAPPTVGRASPDGSVAVQVTTDDDGRPSYSVLRHGKPVIAPSRLGFLFLDAPKFERNFRIAA
;
A
#
# COMPACT_ATOMS: atom_id res chain seq x y z
N MET A 1 29.32 -35.80 -22.06
CA MET A 1 28.02 -35.60 -21.36
C MET A 1 28.06 -34.82 -20.03
N PRO A 2 29.16 -34.22 -19.51
CA PRO A 2 29.08 -33.45 -18.25
C PRO A 2 28.64 -31.99 -18.46
N LEU A 3 28.89 -31.43 -19.65
CA LEU A 3 28.62 -30.01 -19.95
C LEU A 3 27.12 -29.68 -20.03
N ARG A 4 26.28 -30.64 -20.43
CA ARG A 4 24.81 -30.49 -20.43
C ARG A 4 24.21 -30.56 -19.02
N LEU A 5 24.79 -31.35 -18.13
CA LEU A 5 24.35 -31.44 -16.74
C LEU A 5 24.68 -30.15 -15.97
N LEU A 6 25.86 -29.57 -16.23
CA LEU A 6 26.29 -28.29 -15.64
C LEU A 6 25.41 -27.11 -16.07
N ALA A 7 24.99 -27.10 -17.34
CA ALA A 7 24.12 -26.07 -17.90
C ALA A 7 22.70 -26.11 -17.31
N LEU A 8 22.15 -27.30 -17.05
CA LEU A 8 20.85 -27.43 -16.37
C LEU A 8 20.91 -26.97 -14.91
N THR A 9 21.98 -27.27 -14.18
CA THR A 9 22.15 -26.80 -12.80
C THR A 9 22.32 -25.29 -12.70
N ALA A 10 23.00 -24.65 -13.65
CA ALA A 10 23.14 -23.19 -13.68
C ALA A 10 21.80 -22.48 -13.98
N LEU A 11 20.97 -23.07 -14.84
CA LEU A 11 19.64 -22.55 -15.14
C LEU A 11 18.68 -22.65 -13.94
N LEU A 12 18.76 -23.74 -13.17
CA LEU A 12 17.97 -23.96 -11.96
C LEU A 12 18.38 -23.04 -10.79
N LEU A 13 19.67 -22.72 -10.64
CA LEU A 13 20.13 -21.75 -9.64
C LEU A 13 19.69 -20.31 -9.97
N SER A 14 19.55 -19.98 -11.25
CA SER A 14 19.16 -18.64 -11.70
C SER A 14 17.67 -18.33 -11.47
N ALA A 15 16.83 -19.36 -11.33
CA ALA A 15 15.39 -19.22 -11.12
C ALA A 15 15.01 -18.90 -9.66
N SER A 16 15.90 -19.14 -8.69
CA SER A 16 15.61 -18.95 -7.26
C SER A 16 15.88 -17.52 -6.75
N ALA A 17 16.51 -16.66 -7.56
CA ALA A 17 16.97 -15.33 -7.13
C ALA A 17 15.91 -14.21 -7.22
N LEU A 18 14.66 -14.49 -7.64
CA LEU A 18 13.63 -13.47 -7.85
C LEU A 18 12.57 -13.34 -6.74
N ALA A 19 12.67 -14.10 -5.65
CA ALA A 19 11.80 -13.90 -4.49
C ALA A 19 12.31 -12.74 -3.63
N ALA A 20 12.27 -11.51 -4.17
CA ALA A 20 12.47 -10.32 -3.35
C ALA A 20 11.28 -10.19 -2.37
N PRO A 21 11.50 -9.94 -1.07
CA PRO A 21 10.42 -9.69 -0.14
C PRO A 21 9.64 -8.45 -0.59
N SER A 22 8.33 -8.60 -0.78
CA SER A 22 7.46 -7.45 -1.03
C SER A 22 7.40 -6.57 0.22
N PRO A 23 7.52 -5.24 0.10
CA PRO A 23 7.37 -4.36 1.24
C PRO A 23 6.00 -4.60 1.92
N PRO A 24 5.93 -4.51 3.25
CA PRO A 24 4.67 -4.65 3.96
C PRO A 24 3.67 -3.61 3.44
N ALA A 25 2.44 -4.04 3.19
CA ALA A 25 1.39 -3.14 2.76
C ALA A 25 1.15 -2.04 3.81
N PRO A 26 0.89 -0.79 3.40
CA PRO A 26 0.66 0.30 4.34
C PRO A 26 -0.57 0.02 5.22
N PRO A 27 -0.55 0.48 6.49
CA PRO A 27 -1.67 0.29 7.39
C PRO A 27 -2.93 0.92 6.77
N THR A 28 -4.02 0.16 6.77
CA THR A 28 -5.29 0.59 6.19
C THR A 28 -6.40 0.28 7.19
N VAL A 29 -7.21 1.29 7.52
CA VAL A 29 -8.41 1.15 8.34
C VAL A 29 -9.62 1.57 7.53
N GLY A 30 -10.74 0.88 7.72
CA GLY A 30 -11.94 1.15 6.96
C GLY A 30 -13.23 0.99 7.76
N ARG A 31 -14.27 1.70 7.31
CA ARG A 31 -15.63 1.64 7.83
C ARG A 31 -16.61 1.60 6.66
N ALA A 32 -17.66 0.80 6.80
CA ALA A 32 -18.75 0.72 5.85
C ALA A 32 -19.99 1.44 6.39
N SER A 33 -20.85 1.89 5.48
CA SER A 33 -22.21 2.34 5.80
C SER A 33 -23.04 1.16 6.36
N PRO A 34 -24.15 1.42 7.09
CA PRO A 34 -24.95 0.36 7.70
C PRO A 34 -25.48 -0.69 6.70
N ASP A 35 -25.76 -0.27 5.48
CA ASP A 35 -26.21 -1.12 4.37
C ASP A 35 -25.05 -1.72 3.55
N GLY A 36 -23.80 -1.39 3.89
CA GLY A 36 -22.60 -1.84 3.20
C GLY A 36 -22.40 -1.29 1.78
N SER A 37 -23.27 -0.39 1.32
CA SER A 37 -23.19 0.14 -0.06
C SER A 37 -22.01 1.08 -0.27
N VAL A 38 -21.52 1.73 0.79
CA VAL A 38 -20.37 2.64 0.77
C VAL A 38 -19.33 2.17 1.78
N ALA A 39 -18.07 2.14 1.37
CA ALA A 39 -16.93 1.88 2.25
C ALA A 39 -15.90 3.00 2.12
N VAL A 40 -15.46 3.52 3.25
CA VAL A 40 -14.37 4.49 3.35
C VAL A 40 -13.14 3.78 3.88
N GLN A 41 -11.99 4.02 3.25
CA GLN A 41 -10.71 3.51 3.70
C GLN A 41 -9.77 4.69 3.94
N VAL A 42 -8.93 4.57 4.97
CA VAL A 42 -7.88 5.53 5.31
C VAL A 42 -6.57 4.78 5.41
N THR A 43 -5.54 5.32 4.78
CA THR A 43 -4.19 4.77 4.78
C THR A 43 -3.14 5.89 4.83
N THR A 44 -1.89 5.52 5.03
CA THR A 44 -0.71 6.41 4.94
C THR A 44 0.29 5.81 3.97
N ASP A 45 0.97 6.64 3.18
CA ASP A 45 2.13 6.20 2.40
C ASP A 45 3.39 6.02 3.28
N ASP A 46 4.51 5.66 2.65
CA ASP A 46 5.80 5.45 3.34
C ASP A 46 6.33 6.70 4.06
N ASP A 47 5.88 7.89 3.64
CA ASP A 47 6.21 9.17 4.23
C ASP A 47 5.22 9.60 5.34
N GLY A 48 4.25 8.74 5.66
CA GLY A 48 3.19 9.05 6.61
C GLY A 48 2.24 10.14 6.11
N ARG A 49 2.01 10.26 4.80
CA ARG A 49 1.01 11.18 4.23
C ARG A 49 -0.36 10.49 4.25
N PRO A 50 -1.34 11.01 5.01
CA PRO A 50 -2.64 10.37 5.10
C PRO A 50 -3.46 10.62 3.82
N SER A 51 -4.19 9.59 3.41
CA SER A 51 -5.16 9.68 2.32
C SER A 51 -6.40 8.85 2.63
N TYR A 52 -7.52 9.22 2.02
CA TYR A 52 -8.75 8.42 2.04
C TYR A 52 -9.17 8.00 0.64
N SER A 53 -9.89 6.89 0.54
CA SER A 53 -10.56 6.45 -0.67
C SER A 53 -11.99 6.03 -0.33
N VAL A 54 -12.87 6.04 -1.33
CA VAL A 54 -14.27 5.61 -1.17
C VAL A 54 -14.63 4.63 -2.25
N LEU A 55 -15.26 3.54 -1.82
CA LEU A 55 -15.85 2.53 -2.67
C LEU A 55 -17.37 2.57 -2.54
N ARG A 56 -18.06 2.38 -3.67
CA ARG A 56 -19.51 2.13 -3.70
C ARG A 56 -19.75 0.78 -4.35
N HIS A 57 -20.40 -0.13 -3.62
CA HIS A 57 -20.59 -1.53 -4.04
C HIS A 57 -19.28 -2.19 -4.52
N GLY A 58 -18.18 -1.95 -3.79
CA GLY A 58 -16.85 -2.47 -4.12
C GLY A 58 -16.14 -1.79 -5.30
N LYS A 59 -16.76 -0.81 -5.97
CA LYS A 59 -16.14 -0.05 -7.06
C LYS A 59 -15.56 1.27 -6.53
N PRO A 60 -14.33 1.65 -6.89
CA PRO A 60 -13.77 2.92 -6.48
C PRO A 60 -14.58 4.07 -7.09
N VAL A 61 -15.09 4.96 -6.23
CA VAL A 61 -15.80 6.19 -6.62
C VAL A 61 -15.04 7.44 -6.22
N ILE A 62 -14.15 7.34 -5.21
CA ILE A 62 -13.15 8.34 -4.90
C ILE A 62 -11.79 7.65 -4.86
N ALA A 63 -10.92 8.06 -5.77
CA ALA A 63 -9.52 7.64 -5.80
C ALA A 63 -8.78 8.17 -4.55
N PRO A 64 -7.61 7.60 -4.18
CA PRO A 64 -6.84 8.06 -3.04
C PRO A 64 -6.65 9.58 -3.04
N SER A 65 -7.17 10.23 -2.00
CA SER A 65 -7.26 11.68 -1.88
C SER A 65 -6.59 12.15 -0.58
N ARG A 66 -5.75 13.17 -0.67
CA ARG A 66 -4.88 13.61 0.43
C ARG A 66 -5.66 14.27 1.57
N LEU A 67 -5.26 13.99 2.80
CA LEU A 67 -5.74 14.64 4.02
C LEU A 67 -4.62 15.53 4.59
N GLY A 68 -4.96 16.70 5.13
CA GLY A 68 -3.98 17.58 5.74
C GLY A 68 -4.48 19.01 5.98
N PHE A 69 -3.64 19.81 6.63
CA PHE A 69 -3.90 21.22 6.92
C PHE A 69 -2.64 22.05 6.74
N LEU A 70 -2.82 23.26 6.23
CA LEU A 70 -1.83 24.33 6.26
C LEU A 70 -2.23 25.29 7.37
N PHE A 71 -1.27 25.65 8.22
CA PHE A 71 -1.45 26.64 9.27
C PHE A 71 -0.63 27.89 8.94
N LEU A 72 -1.02 29.02 9.53
CA LEU A 72 -0.30 30.28 9.33
C LEU A 72 1.05 30.25 10.08
N ASP A 73 1.02 29.98 11.38
CA ASP A 73 2.17 30.08 12.28
C ASP A 73 2.49 28.76 13.01
N ALA A 74 2.17 27.63 12.38
CA ALA A 74 2.45 26.30 12.92
C ALA A 74 2.89 25.32 11.83
N PRO A 75 3.62 24.24 12.19
CA PRO A 75 3.96 23.18 11.24
C PRO A 75 2.72 22.57 10.59
N LYS A 76 2.74 22.42 9.26
CA LYS A 76 1.65 21.80 8.50
C LYS A 76 1.41 20.36 8.90
N PHE A 77 0.15 19.94 8.76
CA PHE A 77 -0.25 18.55 8.84
C PHE A 77 -0.19 17.95 7.43
N GLU A 78 0.93 17.31 7.10
CA GLU A 78 1.12 16.68 5.79
C GLU A 78 1.82 15.31 5.82
N ARG A 79 2.86 15.14 6.64
CA ARG A 79 3.72 13.94 6.70
C ARG A 79 3.82 13.46 8.14
N ASN A 80 4.44 12.28 8.33
CA ASN A 80 4.72 11.68 9.64
C ASN A 80 3.48 11.27 10.45
N PHE A 81 2.32 11.11 9.80
CA PHE A 81 1.14 10.53 10.43
C PHE A 81 1.28 9.02 10.54
N ARG A 82 0.65 8.46 11.57
CA ARG A 82 0.49 7.00 11.75
C ARG A 82 -0.95 6.71 12.11
N ILE A 83 -1.43 5.56 11.64
CA ILE A 83 -2.70 5.02 12.07
C ILE A 83 -2.48 4.32 13.42
N ALA A 84 -3.18 4.78 14.45
CA ALA A 84 -3.20 4.14 15.76
C ALA A 84 -4.28 3.05 15.81
N ALA A 85 -4.08 2.06 16.70
CA ALA A 85 -5.01 0.96 16.94
C ALA A 85 -6.17 1.38 17.85
#